data_AF-A0A2G1YRC0-F1
#
_entry.id   AF-A0A2G1YRC0-F1
#
_cell.length_a   1.000
_cell.length_b   1.000
_cell.length_c   1.000
_cell.angle_alpha   90.00
_cell.angle_beta   90.00
_cell.angle_gamma   90.00
#
_symmetry.space_group_name_H-M   'P 1'
#
loop_
_entity.id
_entity.type
_entity.pdbx_description
1 polymer ?
#
loop_
_entity_poly.entity_id
_entity_poly.type
_entity_poly.pdbx_seq_one_letter_code
_entity_poly.pdbx_strand_id
1 'polypeptide(L)'
;MNDLSRRLFLRYMAILGLAVFSTTALYAKGTKAKYKYQETPKDGKTCLECMHFVKDKNECRMVEGSINPDGWCAAYYTLPKKKTVKK
;
A
#
# COMPACT_ATOMS: atom_id res chain seq x y z
N MET A 1 41.15 -33.18 -10.66
CA MET A 1 41.29 -31.90 -9.92
C MET A 1 40.22 -30.85 -10.29
N ASN A 2 39.47 -31.00 -11.41
CA ASN A 2 38.51 -29.99 -11.88
C ASN A 2 37.10 -30.10 -11.24
N ASP A 3 36.67 -31.28 -10.81
CA ASP A 3 35.35 -31.49 -10.20
C ASP A 3 35.24 -31.00 -8.75
N LEU A 4 36.34 -31.00 -8.00
CA LEU A 4 36.37 -30.49 -6.62
C LEU A 4 36.25 -28.96 -6.61
N SER A 5 36.89 -28.29 -7.57
CA SER A 5 36.85 -26.83 -7.76
C SER A 5 35.46 -26.33 -8.17
N ARG A 6 34.76 -27.03 -9.08
CA ARG A 6 33.38 -26.69 -9.49
C ARG A 6 32.37 -26.82 -8.34
N ARG A 7 32.50 -27.86 -7.50
CA ARG A 7 31.58 -28.07 -6.37
C ARG A 7 31.78 -27.06 -5.23
N LEU A 8 33.04 -26.69 -4.94
CA LEU A 8 33.33 -25.62 -3.97
C LEU A 8 32.85 -24.26 -4.47
N PHE A 9 33.05 -23.96 -5.76
CA PHE A 9 32.60 -22.73 -6.38
C PHE A 9 31.07 -22.56 -6.31
N LEU A 10 30.31 -23.61 -6.65
CA LEU A 10 28.84 -23.57 -6.57
C LEU A 10 28.33 -23.42 -5.12
N ARG A 11 29.01 -24.02 -4.13
CA ARG A 11 28.67 -23.83 -2.70
C ARG A 11 28.93 -22.40 -2.24
N TYR A 12 30.01 -21.77 -2.69
CA TYR A 12 30.33 -20.38 -2.34
C TYR A 12 29.32 -19.39 -2.94
N MET A 13 28.86 -19.63 -4.17
CA MET A 13 27.88 -18.77 -4.84
C MET A 13 26.46 -18.89 -4.26
N ALA A 14 26.07 -20.05 -3.74
CA ALA A 14 24.78 -20.23 -3.08
C ALA A 14 24.63 -19.41 -1.78
N ILE A 15 25.72 -19.14 -1.07
CA ILE A 15 25.72 -18.35 0.17
C ILE A 15 25.60 -16.84 -0.13
N LEU A 16 26.15 -16.37 -1.25
CA LEU A 16 26.08 -14.96 -1.67
C LEU A 16 24.72 -14.56 -2.28
N GLY A 17 23.93 -15.51 -2.79
CA GLY A 17 22.64 -15.22 -3.43
C GLY A 17 21.52 -14.80 -2.47
N LEU A 18 21.65 -15.07 -1.17
CA LEU A 18 20.61 -14.80 -0.16
C LEU A 18 20.54 -13.33 0.31
N ALA A 19 21.55 -12.51 0.00
CA ALA A 19 21.64 -11.13 0.50
C ALA A 19 20.95 -10.08 -0.40
N VAL A 20 20.41 -10.46 -1.56
CA VAL A 20 19.95 -9.49 -2.59
C VAL A 20 18.42 -9.39 -2.73
N PHE A 21 17.64 -10.15 -1.95
CA PHE A 21 16.18 -9.99 -1.93
C PHE A 21 15.78 -8.78 -1.08
N SER A 22 15.99 -7.57 -1.61
CA SER A 22 15.36 -6.37 -1.06
C SER A 22 13.86 -6.44 -1.30
N THR A 23 13.08 -6.62 -0.25
CA THR A 23 11.62 -6.53 -0.29
C THR A 23 11.20 -5.07 -0.32
N THR A 24 11.32 -4.42 -1.47
CA THR A 24 10.62 -3.14 -1.65
C THR A 24 9.12 -3.44 -1.60
N ALA A 25 8.45 -2.94 -0.57
CA ALA A 25 7.00 -3.04 -0.47
C ALA A 25 6.39 -2.16 -1.56
N LEU A 26 6.21 -2.72 -2.75
CA LEU A 26 5.53 -2.05 -3.85
C LEU A 26 4.03 -2.08 -3.54
N TYR A 27 3.56 -1.13 -2.73
CA TYR A 27 2.12 -0.89 -2.60
C TYR A 27 1.65 -0.28 -3.91
N ALA A 28 1.22 -1.12 -4.85
CA ALA A 28 0.67 -0.68 -6.13
C ALA A 28 -0.63 0.11 -5.87
N LYS A 29 -0.49 1.43 -5.70
CA LYS A 29 -1.62 2.36 -5.68
C LYS A 29 -2.27 2.33 -7.06
N GLY A 30 -3.59 2.49 -7.13
CA GLY A 30 -4.29 2.63 -8.41
C GLY A 30 -4.48 4.09 -8.79
N THR A 31 -4.68 4.32 -10.09
CA THR A 31 -4.94 5.64 -10.65
C THR A 31 -6.23 6.26 -10.11
N LYS A 32 -6.29 7.59 -10.05
CA LYS A 32 -7.52 8.34 -9.72
C LYS A 32 -8.72 7.92 -10.58
N ALA A 33 -8.48 7.68 -11.87
CA ALA A 33 -9.50 7.23 -12.82
C ALA A 33 -10.09 5.86 -12.45
N LYS A 34 -9.25 4.90 -12.04
CA LYS A 34 -9.68 3.55 -11.64
C LYS A 34 -10.67 3.59 -10.46
N TYR A 35 -10.47 4.51 -9.53
CA TYR A 35 -11.33 4.67 -8.35
C TYR A 35 -12.43 5.73 -8.51
N LYS A 36 -12.63 6.27 -9.72
CA LYS A 36 -13.59 7.36 -9.97
C LYS A 36 -13.42 8.48 -8.93
N TYR A 37 -12.16 8.85 -8.66
CA TYR A 37 -11.85 9.89 -7.70
C TYR A 37 -12.45 11.22 -8.13
N GLN A 38 -13.03 11.93 -7.18
CA GLN A 38 -13.60 13.26 -7.33
C GLN A 38 -13.07 14.16 -6.21
N GLU A 39 -12.91 15.45 -6.48
CA GLU A 39 -12.41 16.42 -5.49
C GLU A 39 -13.51 16.94 -4.56
N THR A 40 -14.77 16.63 -4.86
CA THR A 40 -15.93 17.00 -4.06
C THR A 40 -16.46 15.82 -3.25
N PRO A 41 -17.12 16.09 -2.11
CA PRO A 41 -17.71 15.04 -1.30
C PRO A 41 -18.85 14.32 -2.05
N LYS A 42 -19.12 13.09 -1.66
CA LYS A 42 -20.25 12.32 -2.17
C LYS A 42 -21.14 11.84 -1.03
N ASP A 43 -22.39 12.28 -1.00
CA ASP A 43 -23.37 11.90 0.03
C ASP A 43 -22.86 12.14 1.46
N GLY A 44 -22.17 13.27 1.68
CA GLY A 44 -21.54 13.61 2.96
C GLY A 44 -20.27 12.81 3.29
N LYS A 45 -19.82 11.92 2.41
CA LYS A 45 -18.61 11.10 2.59
C LYS A 45 -17.40 11.83 2.01
N THR A 46 -16.40 12.06 2.85
CA THR A 46 -15.15 12.75 2.49
C THR A 46 -13.93 11.84 2.71
N CYS A 47 -12.84 12.09 1.98
CA CYS A 47 -11.57 11.44 2.21
C CYS A 47 -11.09 11.63 3.66
N LEU A 48 -11.39 12.76 4.29
CA LEU A 48 -11.04 13.04 5.70
C LEU A 48 -11.62 12.02 6.69
N GLU A 49 -12.80 11.47 6.40
CA GLU A 49 -13.47 10.43 7.20
C GLU A 49 -13.16 8.99 6.73
N CYS A 50 -12.41 8.85 5.64
CA CYS A 50 -12.03 7.56 5.07
C CYS A 50 -10.87 6.92 5.83
N MET A 51 -10.95 5.61 6.11
CA MET A 51 -9.91 4.84 6.78
C MET A 51 -8.58 4.80 5.98
N HIS A 52 -8.65 4.94 4.65
CA HIS A 52 -7.48 4.84 3.78
C HIS A 52 -6.71 6.16 3.63
N PHE A 53 -7.25 7.27 4.13
CA PHE A 53 -6.63 8.59 4.01
C PHE A 53 -5.51 8.77 5.04
N VAL A 54 -4.38 9.31 4.59
CA VAL A 54 -3.19 9.60 5.39
C VAL A 54 -3.10 11.12 5.53
N LYS A 55 -3.59 11.64 6.67
CA LYS A 55 -3.73 13.08 6.93
C LYS A 55 -2.41 13.85 6.83
N ASP A 56 -1.32 13.27 7.32
CA ASP A 56 -0.02 13.95 7.39
C ASP A 56 0.56 14.31 6.02
N LYS A 57 0.17 13.58 4.97
CA LYS A 57 0.74 13.72 3.61
C LYS A 57 -0.29 14.11 2.55
N ASN A 58 -1.57 14.25 2.91
CA ASN A 58 -2.67 14.38 1.94
C ASN A 58 -2.62 13.29 0.86
N GLU A 59 -2.38 12.05 1.28
CA GLU A 59 -2.28 10.88 0.41
C GLU A 59 -3.34 9.84 0.77
N CYS A 60 -3.67 8.96 -0.18
CA CYS A 60 -4.44 7.76 0.07
C CYS A 60 -3.54 6.53 -0.06
N ARG A 61 -3.85 5.49 0.71
CA ARG A 61 -3.22 4.17 0.53
C ARG A 61 -3.64 3.55 -0.80
N MET A 62 -4.92 3.65 -1.17
CA MET A 62 -5.46 3.05 -2.40
C MET A 62 -5.18 3.86 -3.67
N VAL A 63 -5.29 5.19 -3.60
CA VAL A 63 -5.25 6.08 -4.77
C VAL A 63 -3.90 6.77 -4.84
N GLU A 64 -3.29 6.78 -6.02
CA GLU A 64 -2.04 7.48 -6.27
C GLU A 64 -2.23 9.00 -6.42
N GLY A 65 -1.16 9.75 -6.13
CA GLY A 65 -1.15 11.21 -6.18
C GLY A 65 -1.71 11.89 -4.92
N SER A 66 -1.77 13.22 -4.98
CA SER A 66 -2.32 14.06 -3.91
C SER A 66 -3.84 13.94 -3.84
N ILE A 67 -4.38 13.86 -2.62
CA ILE A 67 -5.79 13.64 -2.31
C ILE A 67 -6.31 14.82 -1.50
N ASN A 68 -7.41 15.39 -1.98
CA ASN A 68 -8.13 16.45 -1.29
C ASN A 68 -8.88 15.83 -0.09
N PRO A 69 -8.75 16.37 1.14
CA PRO A 69 -9.53 15.90 2.30
C PRO A 69 -11.04 15.92 2.05
N ASP A 70 -11.55 16.83 1.24
CA ASP A 70 -12.98 16.94 0.90
C ASP A 70 -13.39 16.06 -0.29
N GLY A 71 -12.43 15.36 -0.90
CA GLY A 71 -12.69 14.48 -2.05
C GLY A 71 -13.39 13.18 -1.69
N TRP A 72 -13.65 12.35 -2.69
CA TRP A 72 -14.23 11.02 -2.53
C TRP A 72 -13.73 10.05 -3.62
N CYS A 73 -13.72 8.75 -3.33
CA CYS A 73 -13.45 7.72 -4.33
C CYS A 73 -14.29 6.46 -4.07
N ALA A 74 -14.42 5.60 -5.08
CA ALA A 74 -15.21 4.37 -5.02
C ALA A 74 -14.72 3.36 -3.95
N ALA A 75 -13.47 3.45 -3.52
CA ALA A 75 -12.91 2.64 -2.43
C ALA A 75 -13.09 3.28 -1.03
N TYR A 76 -14.05 4.19 -0.88
CA TYR A 76 -14.36 4.81 0.40
C TYR A 76 -14.81 3.76 1.43
N TYR A 77 -14.19 3.80 2.61
CA TYR A 77 -14.54 2.96 3.74
C TYR A 77 -14.40 3.73 5.05
N THR A 78 -15.45 3.76 5.87
CA THR A 78 -15.42 4.31 7.22
C THR A 78 -15.17 3.20 8.24
N LEU A 79 -14.44 3.55 9.29
CA LEU A 79 -14.31 2.65 10.42
C LEU A 79 -15.70 2.40 11.03
N PRO A 80 -16.10 1.15 11.26
CA PRO A 80 -17.36 0.86 11.92
C PRO A 80 -17.33 1.44 13.33
N LYS A 81 -18.43 2.09 13.74
CA LYS A 81 -18.58 2.57 15.12
C LYS A 81 -18.59 1.35 16.04
N LYS A 82 -17.60 1.21 16.93
CA LYS A 82 -17.62 0.17 17.97
C LYS A 82 -18.91 0.33 18.78
N LYS A 83 -19.77 -0.68 18.78
CA LYS A 83 -20.92 -0.74 19.70
C LYS A 83 -20.35 -0.88 21.11
N THR A 84 -20.49 0.14 21.93
CA THR A 84 -20.25 0.05 23.36
C THR A 84 -21.29 -0.88 23.95
N VAL A 85 -20.90 -2.13 24.20
CA VAL A 85 -21.72 -3.07 24.98
C VAL A 85 -21.76 -2.49 26.39
N LYS A 86 -22.87 -1.85 26.76
CA LYS A 86 -23.16 -1.51 28.16
C LYS A 86 -23.26 -2.84 28.90
N LYS A 87 -22.27 -3.09 29.78
CA LYS A 87 -22.28 -4.19 30.73
C LYS A 87 -23.31 -3.92 31.82
#